data_AF-A0A7S3WQN3-F1
#
_entry.id   AF-A0A7S3WQN3-F1
#
_cell.length_a   1.000
_cell.length_b   1.000
_cell.length_c   1.000
_cell.angle_alpha   90.00
_cell.angle_beta   90.00
_cell.angle_gamma   90.00
#
_symmetry.space_group_name_H-M   'P 1'
#
loop_
_entity.id
_entity.type
_entity.pdbx_description
1 polymer ?
#
loop_
_entity_poly.entity_id
_entity_poly.type
_entity_poly.pdbx_seq_one_letter_code
_entity_poly.pdbx_strand_id
1 'polypeptide(L)'
;YIAPGASCLPLELFLPVHTRYMSPGLPPEADGAAGAAAQPAQGPSEAAGAAAFRRVHPLHYHQAFLAQGVRPDGRGLLRGRRAAASAAVVSSADGSAMAKLGQTTVLAGVQAVPTLPSEAEPGEGRVVISLDQPLAGGERGGQARQEREQSALSELLQRSAAGMVAAASLCIEEEKAVWECRCTLHVLEADGNLTDACLLAMLVALSDTALPAVSSSSGTKQSV
;
A
#
# COMPACT_ATOMS: atom_id res chain seq x y z
N TYR A 1 5.02 40.61 -18.44
CA TYR A 1 3.88 41.48 -18.10
C TYR A 1 2.85 41.30 -19.21
N ILE A 2 1.74 40.62 -18.94
CA ILE A 2 0.42 40.61 -19.62
C ILE A 2 -0.38 39.43 -19.02
N ALA A 3 -1.69 39.65 -18.94
CA ALA A 3 -2.70 39.17 -18.00
C ALA A 3 -3.07 37.66 -18.05
N PRO A 4 -3.75 37.16 -16.99
CA PRO A 4 -4.24 35.79 -16.87
C PRO A 4 -5.61 35.63 -17.54
N GLY A 5 -5.81 34.54 -18.28
CA GLY A 5 -7.12 34.24 -18.85
C GLY A 5 -7.12 32.97 -19.69
N ALA A 6 -8.06 32.09 -19.34
CA ALA A 6 -8.47 30.88 -20.05
C ALA A 6 -7.45 29.73 -20.00
N SER A 7 -7.83 28.47 -19.77
CA SER A 7 -9.14 27.86 -19.54
C SER A 7 -8.82 26.44 -19.09
N CYS A 8 -9.27 26.09 -17.90
CA CYS A 8 -9.22 24.74 -17.36
C CYS A 8 -10.07 23.85 -18.28
N LEU A 9 -9.47 22.85 -18.93
CA LEU A 9 -10.24 21.84 -19.65
C LEU A 9 -11.03 21.01 -18.63
N PRO A 10 -12.34 20.79 -18.83
CA PRO A 10 -13.12 19.91 -17.98
C PRO A 10 -12.84 18.46 -18.38
N LEU A 11 -12.12 17.74 -17.53
CA LEU A 11 -12.03 16.28 -17.59
C LEU A 11 -13.24 15.68 -16.85
N GLU A 12 -14.41 15.80 -17.47
CA GLU A 12 -15.55 14.91 -17.23
C GLU A 12 -15.26 13.60 -17.98
N LEU A 13 -14.46 12.73 -17.36
CA LEU A 13 -14.39 11.27 -17.59
C LEU A 13 -13.39 10.64 -16.60
N PHE A 14 -13.51 11.03 -15.33
CA PHE A 14 -13.02 10.23 -14.21
C PHE A 14 -14.26 9.62 -13.57
N LEU A 15 -14.29 8.28 -13.46
CA LEU A 15 -15.33 7.57 -12.71
C LEU A 15 -15.57 8.27 -11.36
N PRO A 16 -16.84 8.43 -10.92
CA PRO A 16 -17.14 9.17 -9.72
C PRO A 16 -16.80 8.30 -8.51
N VAL A 17 -15.60 8.44 -7.98
CA VAL A 17 -15.34 8.14 -6.57
C VAL A 17 -15.02 9.46 -5.90
N HIS A 18 -16.10 10.22 -5.70
CA HIS A 18 -16.11 11.37 -4.83
C HIS A 18 -15.44 11.00 -3.51
N THR A 19 -14.31 11.63 -3.23
CA THR A 19 -13.77 11.83 -1.89
C THR A 19 -14.80 12.60 -1.07
N ARG A 20 -15.69 11.84 -0.43
CA ARG A 20 -16.32 12.21 0.83
C ARG A 20 -16.36 10.96 1.71
N TYR A 21 -15.27 10.70 2.41
CA TYR A 21 -15.32 9.96 3.68
C TYR A 21 -14.95 10.88 4.84
N MET A 22 -15.64 12.02 4.89
CA MET A 22 -15.90 12.76 6.11
C MET A 22 -17.41 12.94 6.16
N SER A 23 -18.09 12.06 6.91
CA SER A 23 -19.47 12.25 7.38
C SER A 23 -19.83 11.28 8.51
N PRO A 24 -20.84 11.64 9.31
CA PRO A 24 -20.85 11.46 10.76
C PRO A 24 -21.73 10.29 11.22
N GLY A 25 -21.46 9.81 12.43
CA GLY A 25 -22.41 9.09 13.27
C GLY A 25 -23.17 7.94 12.61
N LEU A 26 -22.54 6.76 12.50
CA LEU A 26 -23.29 5.52 12.32
C LEU A 26 -23.86 5.11 13.70
N PRO A 27 -25.17 4.81 13.82
CA PRO A 27 -25.80 4.42 15.07
C PRO A 27 -25.20 3.11 15.63
N PRO A 28 -25.35 2.85 16.94
CA PRO A 28 -24.95 1.57 17.51
C PRO A 28 -25.90 0.47 17.00
N GLU A 29 -25.45 -0.30 16.02
CA GLU A 29 -26.05 -1.59 15.68
C GLU A 29 -25.82 -2.53 16.87
N ALA A 30 -26.81 -2.55 17.76
CA ALA A 30 -27.00 -3.57 18.77
C ALA A 30 -27.81 -4.69 18.11
N ASP A 31 -27.17 -5.83 17.88
CA ASP A 31 -27.71 -7.19 17.88
C ASP A 31 -26.50 -8.10 17.56
N GLY A 32 -25.96 -8.88 18.49
CA GLY A 32 -26.67 -9.96 19.15
C GLY A 32 -25.99 -11.28 18.78
N ALA A 33 -24.70 -11.41 19.08
CA ALA A 33 -24.02 -12.69 19.14
C ALA A 33 -23.02 -12.64 20.30
N ALA A 34 -23.43 -13.23 21.42
CA ALA A 34 -22.61 -13.44 22.59
C ALA A 34 -21.38 -14.31 22.24
N GLY A 35 -20.32 -13.67 21.76
CA GLY A 35 -18.98 -14.25 21.78
C GLY A 35 -18.40 -13.95 23.16
N ALA A 36 -18.23 -14.99 23.97
CA ALA A 36 -17.68 -14.91 25.32
C ALA A 36 -16.53 -13.89 25.37
N ALA A 37 -16.70 -12.86 26.19
CA ALA A 37 -15.63 -11.93 26.51
C ALA A 37 -14.50 -12.73 27.15
N ALA A 38 -13.52 -13.12 26.35
CA ALA A 38 -12.25 -13.60 26.86
C ALA A 38 -11.69 -12.45 27.70
N GLN A 39 -11.73 -12.64 29.02
CA GLN A 39 -11.30 -11.62 29.97
C GLN A 39 -9.85 -11.26 29.64
N PRO A 40 -9.52 -9.96 29.48
CA PRO A 40 -8.15 -9.54 29.30
C PRO A 40 -7.35 -10.03 30.51
N ALA A 41 -6.19 -10.65 30.25
CA ALA A 41 -5.32 -11.22 31.27
C ALA A 41 -5.16 -10.23 32.44
N GLN A 42 -5.52 -10.68 33.66
CA GLN A 42 -5.55 -9.83 34.84
C GLN A 42 -4.13 -9.75 35.41
N GLY A 43 -3.36 -8.80 34.89
CA GLY A 43 -2.08 -8.36 35.45
C GLY A 43 -0.84 -8.68 34.61
N PRO A 44 0.25 -7.93 34.81
CA PRO A 44 1.48 -8.04 34.01
C PRO A 44 2.18 -9.41 34.12
N SER A 45 1.99 -10.14 35.22
CA SER A 45 2.57 -11.47 35.44
C SER A 45 1.91 -12.56 34.58
N GLU A 46 0.59 -12.50 34.37
CA GLU A 46 -0.13 -13.47 33.52
C GLU A 46 0.14 -13.24 32.04
N ALA A 47 0.23 -11.96 31.62
CA ALA A 47 0.61 -11.61 30.24
C ALA A 47 2.01 -12.12 29.87
N ALA A 48 2.96 -12.04 30.81
CA ALA A 48 4.30 -12.60 30.64
C ALA A 48 4.27 -14.14 30.53
N GLY A 49 3.46 -14.81 31.36
CA GLY A 49 3.25 -16.26 31.29
C GLY A 49 2.63 -16.71 29.97
N ALA A 50 1.63 -15.99 29.46
CA ALA A 50 1.00 -16.26 28.17
C ALA A 50 1.98 -16.06 26.99
N ALA A 51 2.80 -15.01 27.04
CA ALA A 51 3.84 -14.77 26.04
C ALA A 51 4.92 -15.86 26.04
N ALA A 52 5.32 -16.33 27.22
CA ALA A 52 6.25 -17.46 27.36
C ALA A 52 5.64 -18.76 26.81
N PHE A 53 4.39 -19.07 27.16
CA PHE A 53 3.71 -20.27 26.66
C PHE A 53 3.54 -20.25 25.13
N ARG A 54 3.21 -19.09 24.54
CA ARG A 54 3.14 -18.91 23.08
C ARG A 54 4.48 -19.23 22.39
N ARG A 55 5.62 -18.91 23.02
CA ARG A 55 6.95 -19.18 22.46
C ARG A 55 7.33 -20.66 22.54
N VAL A 56 6.98 -21.34 23.64
CA VAL A 56 7.33 -22.75 23.86
C VAL A 56 6.40 -23.70 23.10
N HIS A 57 5.09 -23.39 23.07
CA HIS A 57 4.08 -24.23 22.44
C HIS A 57 3.12 -23.41 21.55
N PRO A 58 3.60 -22.88 20.40
CA PRO A 58 2.81 -21.99 19.56
C PRO A 58 1.54 -22.64 19.00
N LEU A 59 1.62 -23.92 18.60
CA LEU A 59 0.46 -24.64 18.04
C LEU A 59 -0.65 -24.81 19.09
N HIS A 60 -0.32 -25.33 20.27
CA HIS A 60 -1.28 -25.53 21.35
C HIS A 60 -1.91 -24.21 21.81
N TYR A 61 -1.10 -23.15 21.91
CA TYR A 61 -1.58 -21.81 22.24
C TYR A 61 -2.66 -21.36 21.24
N HIS A 62 -2.37 -21.41 19.94
CA HIS A 62 -3.33 -20.97 18.92
C HIS A 62 -4.56 -21.89 18.81
N GLN A 63 -4.39 -23.20 18.97
CA GLN A 63 -5.52 -24.16 18.95
C GLN A 63 -6.53 -23.90 20.06
N ALA A 64 -6.09 -23.55 21.28
CA ALA A 64 -6.98 -23.23 22.38
C ALA A 64 -7.87 -22.00 22.06
N PHE A 65 -7.30 -20.97 21.46
CA PHE A 65 -8.05 -19.78 21.01
C PHE A 65 -9.00 -20.10 19.86
N LEU A 66 -8.56 -20.90 18.88
CA LEU A 66 -9.40 -21.34 17.76
C LEU A 66 -10.62 -22.15 18.22
N ALA A 67 -10.45 -23.03 19.20
CA ALA A 67 -11.56 -23.81 19.79
C ALA A 67 -12.61 -22.92 20.46
N GLN A 68 -12.22 -21.75 20.94
CA GLN A 68 -13.10 -20.74 21.54
C GLN A 68 -13.66 -19.74 20.51
N GLY A 69 -13.28 -19.85 19.23
CA GLY A 69 -13.73 -18.93 18.18
C GLY A 69 -13.17 -17.50 18.31
N VAL A 70 -12.12 -17.32 19.09
CA VAL A 70 -11.49 -16.02 19.34
C VAL A 70 -10.03 -16.05 18.92
N ARG A 71 -9.50 -14.90 18.53
CA ARG A 71 -8.07 -14.74 18.28
C ARG A 71 -7.34 -14.40 19.59
N PRO A 72 -6.01 -14.58 19.66
CA PRO A 72 -5.22 -14.15 20.82
C PRO A 72 -5.38 -12.67 21.18
N ASP A 73 -5.73 -11.82 20.21
CA ASP A 73 -5.99 -10.39 20.41
C ASP A 73 -7.41 -10.09 20.93
N GLY A 74 -8.22 -11.12 21.24
CA GLY A 74 -9.62 -10.98 21.67
C GLY A 74 -10.62 -10.69 20.54
N ARG A 75 -10.19 -10.70 19.28
CA ARG A 75 -11.03 -10.44 18.10
C ARG A 75 -11.69 -11.71 17.58
N GLY A 76 -12.88 -11.61 17.01
CA GLY A 76 -13.51 -12.72 16.28
C GLY A 76 -12.70 -13.15 15.07
N LEU A 77 -12.86 -14.42 14.63
CA LEU A 77 -12.05 -15.02 13.56
C LEU A 77 -12.11 -14.23 12.24
N LEU A 78 -13.29 -13.74 11.86
CA LEU A 78 -13.51 -12.99 10.62
C LEU A 78 -13.23 -11.48 10.75
N ARG A 79 -12.88 -10.99 11.94
CA ARG A 79 -12.68 -9.55 12.18
C ARG A 79 -11.24 -9.13 11.89
N GLY A 80 -11.09 -8.29 10.87
CA GLY A 80 -9.83 -7.66 10.48
C GLY A 80 -9.25 -6.71 11.55
N ARG A 81 -8.00 -6.29 11.37
CA ARG A 81 -7.42 -5.18 12.15
C ARG A 81 -7.98 -3.86 11.61
N ARG A 82 -8.05 -2.82 12.44
CA ARG A 82 -8.39 -1.49 11.93
C ARG A 82 -7.29 -1.06 10.96
N ALA A 83 -7.69 -0.74 9.73
CA ALA A 83 -6.84 -0.13 8.72
C ALA A 83 -6.98 1.39 8.78
N ALA A 84 -5.88 2.10 8.63
CA ALA A 84 -5.83 3.53 8.41
C ALA A 84 -4.77 3.83 7.36
N ALA A 85 -5.03 4.77 6.47
CA ALA A 85 -4.03 5.29 5.56
C ALA A 85 -4.08 6.81 5.51
N SER A 86 -2.92 7.40 5.25
CA SER A 86 -2.75 8.82 5.05
C SER A 86 -1.97 9.02 3.76
N ALA A 87 -2.51 9.84 2.85
CA ALA A 87 -1.85 10.23 1.61
C ALA A 87 -0.93 11.45 1.84
N ALA A 88 -0.08 11.79 0.87
CA ALA A 88 0.81 12.95 0.89
C ALA A 88 1.67 13.07 2.17
N VAL A 89 2.25 11.95 2.61
CA VAL A 89 3.09 11.89 3.84
C VAL A 89 4.51 12.40 3.58
N VAL A 90 5.01 12.20 2.36
CA VAL A 90 6.36 12.58 1.92
C VAL A 90 6.24 13.66 0.86
N SER A 91 6.73 14.86 1.17
CA SER A 91 6.65 16.02 0.27
C SER A 91 7.62 15.98 -0.91
N SER A 92 8.63 15.10 -0.87
CA SER A 92 9.64 14.96 -1.93
C SER A 92 9.27 13.97 -3.02
N ALA A 93 8.16 13.24 -2.87
CA ALA A 93 7.69 12.25 -3.81
C ALA A 93 6.46 12.79 -4.57
N ASP A 94 6.27 12.35 -5.82
CA ASP A 94 5.14 12.76 -6.66
C ASP A 94 3.80 12.20 -6.14
N GLY A 95 3.87 11.07 -5.44
CA GLY A 95 2.77 10.52 -4.64
C GLY A 95 3.33 9.79 -3.43
N SER A 96 2.63 9.82 -2.30
CA SER A 96 3.07 9.07 -1.12
C SER A 96 1.91 8.66 -0.23
N ALA A 97 2.11 7.57 0.52
CA ALA A 97 1.14 7.16 1.50
C ALA A 97 1.78 6.40 2.66
N MET A 98 1.21 6.54 3.84
CA MET A 98 1.51 5.69 4.99
C MET A 98 0.27 4.88 5.34
N ALA A 99 0.40 3.56 5.32
CA ALA A 99 -0.65 2.63 5.72
C ALA A 99 -0.31 2.00 7.07
N LYS A 100 -1.32 1.94 7.94
CA LYS A 100 -1.25 1.28 9.24
C LYS A 100 -2.38 0.27 9.37
N LEU A 101 -2.01 -1.00 9.54
CA LEU A 101 -2.92 -2.11 9.78
C LEU A 101 -2.66 -2.72 11.16
N GLY A 102 -3.33 -2.17 12.18
CA GLY A 102 -3.01 -2.47 13.57
C GLY A 102 -1.60 -1.98 13.94
N GLN A 103 -0.65 -2.90 14.14
CA GLN A 103 0.76 -2.57 14.39
C GLN A 103 1.63 -2.63 13.12
N THR A 104 1.14 -3.24 12.03
CA THR A 104 1.89 -3.28 10.77
C THR A 104 1.84 -1.91 10.11
N THR A 105 3.00 -1.31 9.85
CA THR A 105 3.10 0.04 9.25
C THR A 105 4.02 0.00 8.05
N VAL A 106 3.51 0.51 6.92
CA VAL A 106 4.22 0.54 5.62
C VAL A 106 4.15 1.95 5.05
N LEU A 107 5.27 2.45 4.56
CA LEU A 107 5.39 3.70 3.84
C LEU A 107 5.56 3.41 2.34
N ALA A 108 4.76 4.05 1.51
CA ALA A 108 4.86 3.98 0.05
C ALA A 108 5.26 5.36 -0.50
N GLY A 109 6.20 5.39 -1.43
CA GLY A 109 6.56 6.56 -2.21
C GLY A 109 6.51 6.23 -3.69
N VAL A 110 5.95 7.13 -4.49
CA VAL A 110 5.89 7.03 -5.94
C VAL A 110 6.70 8.17 -6.54
N GLN A 111 7.59 7.82 -7.45
CA GLN A 111 8.37 8.77 -8.24
C GLN A 111 8.10 8.52 -9.73
N ALA A 112 7.67 9.55 -10.44
CA ALA A 112 7.42 9.50 -11.86
C ALA A 112 8.66 9.98 -12.63
N VAL A 113 9.22 9.12 -13.48
CA VAL A 113 10.41 9.42 -14.27
C VAL A 113 10.06 9.32 -15.76
N PRO A 114 10.25 10.37 -16.57
CA PRO A 114 10.05 10.28 -18.01
C PRO A 114 11.15 9.40 -18.61
N THR A 115 10.78 8.35 -19.33
CA THR A 115 11.69 7.34 -19.87
C THR A 115 11.31 7.02 -21.32
N LEU A 116 12.26 6.53 -22.11
CA LEU A 116 11.99 6.03 -23.46
C LEU A 116 11.15 4.73 -23.37
N PRO A 117 10.05 4.60 -24.13
CA PRO A 117 9.30 3.35 -24.17
C PRO A 117 10.12 2.20 -24.75
N SER A 118 9.69 0.96 -24.47
CA SER A 118 10.27 -0.23 -25.09
C SER A 118 9.81 -0.35 -26.55
N GLU A 119 10.65 -0.89 -27.43
CA GLU A 119 10.30 -1.11 -28.84
C GLU A 119 9.10 -2.05 -29.03
N ALA A 120 8.82 -2.92 -28.06
CA ALA A 120 7.67 -3.82 -28.11
C ALA A 120 6.33 -3.11 -27.84
N GLU A 121 6.33 -2.07 -27.00
CA GLU A 121 5.14 -1.37 -26.50
C GLU A 121 5.41 0.14 -26.48
N PRO A 122 5.35 0.81 -27.67
CA PRO A 122 5.78 2.20 -27.82
C PRO A 122 4.85 3.24 -27.17
N GLY A 123 3.63 2.84 -26.80
CA GLY A 123 2.59 3.71 -26.24
C GLY A 123 2.20 3.40 -24.81
N GLU A 124 2.93 2.51 -24.11
CA GLU A 124 2.58 2.10 -22.75
C GLU A 124 3.65 2.54 -21.75
N GLY A 125 3.21 3.19 -20.67
CA GLY A 125 4.06 3.49 -19.53
C GLY A 125 4.23 2.27 -18.63
N ARG A 126 5.22 2.34 -17.73
CA ARG A 126 5.59 1.21 -16.87
C ARG A 126 5.47 1.57 -15.40
N VAL A 127 4.96 0.64 -14.60
CA VAL A 127 5.01 0.71 -13.13
C VAL A 127 6.04 -0.28 -12.63
N VAL A 128 7.00 0.18 -11.84
CA VAL A 128 8.03 -0.66 -11.23
C VAL A 128 7.89 -0.58 -9.72
N ILE A 129 7.74 -1.72 -9.06
CA ILE A 129 7.61 -1.78 -7.61
C ILE A 129 8.90 -2.32 -7.02
N SER A 130 9.37 -1.64 -5.97
CA SER A 130 10.49 -2.07 -5.16
C SER A 130 10.03 -2.18 -3.72
N LEU A 131 10.05 -3.39 -3.16
CA LEU A 131 9.79 -3.64 -1.75
C LEU A 131 11.12 -3.67 -0.98
N ASP A 132 11.27 -2.72 -0.06
CA ASP A 132 12.35 -2.66 0.91
C ASP A 132 11.81 -3.09 2.28
N GLN A 133 12.12 -4.33 2.63
CA GLN A 133 11.86 -4.84 3.97
C GLN A 133 13.19 -4.85 4.72
N PRO A 134 13.30 -4.15 5.86
CA PRO A 134 14.51 -4.25 6.66
C PRO A 134 14.71 -5.72 7.02
N LEU A 135 15.92 -6.22 6.80
CA LEU A 135 16.41 -7.50 7.31
C LEU A 135 16.50 -7.41 8.83
N ALA A 136 15.35 -7.25 9.51
CA ALA A 136 15.27 -7.33 10.95
C ALA A 136 15.62 -8.78 11.31
N GLY A 137 16.87 -8.96 11.75
CA GLY A 137 17.44 -10.23 12.18
C GLY A 137 16.53 -10.88 13.20
N GLY A 138 15.91 -11.98 12.78
CA GLY A 138 14.83 -12.67 13.49
C GLY A 138 14.94 -14.19 13.40
N GLU A 139 16.15 -14.69 13.69
CA GLU A 139 16.43 -15.92 14.45
C GLU A 139 16.02 -17.31 13.94
N ARG A 140 15.27 -17.50 12.84
CA ARG A 140 14.85 -18.88 12.44
C ARG A 140 14.91 -19.28 10.98
N GLY A 141 15.23 -18.38 10.04
CA GLY A 141 15.09 -18.65 8.60
C GLY A 141 16.36 -18.62 7.76
N GLY A 142 17.42 -17.95 8.23
CA GLY A 142 18.56 -17.55 7.38
C GLY A 142 18.18 -16.49 6.33
N GLN A 143 19.18 -15.78 5.82
CA GLN A 143 19.00 -14.70 4.83
C GLN A 143 18.25 -15.20 3.58
N ALA A 144 18.59 -16.40 3.10
CA ALA A 144 18.01 -16.99 1.90
C ALA A 144 16.49 -17.22 1.98
N ARG A 145 15.92 -17.49 3.17
CA ARG A 145 14.47 -17.62 3.31
C ARG A 145 13.77 -16.26 3.21
N GLN A 146 14.34 -15.25 3.87
CA GLN A 146 13.79 -13.89 3.87
C GLN A 146 13.81 -13.30 2.45
N GLU A 147 14.90 -13.52 1.71
CA GLU A 147 15.00 -13.12 0.30
C GLU A 147 13.93 -13.77 -0.57
N ARG A 148 13.66 -15.07 -0.38
CA ARG A 148 12.58 -15.76 -1.10
C ARG A 148 11.21 -15.20 -0.78
N GLU A 149 10.92 -14.95 0.50
CA GLU A 149 9.64 -14.36 0.92
C GLU A 149 9.47 -12.95 0.38
N GLN A 150 10.51 -12.11 0.45
CA GLN A 150 10.49 -10.75 -0.12
C GLN A 150 10.33 -10.78 -1.64
N SER A 151 11.02 -11.67 -2.34
CA SER A 151 10.92 -11.83 -3.79
C SER A 151 9.50 -12.24 -4.21
N ALA A 152 8.92 -13.24 -3.54
CA ALA A 152 7.55 -13.68 -3.81
C ALA A 152 6.51 -12.57 -3.53
N LEU A 153 6.70 -11.79 -2.47
CA LEU A 153 5.85 -10.63 -2.18
C LEU A 153 6.01 -9.53 -3.23
N SER A 154 7.24 -9.24 -3.65
CA SER A 154 7.52 -8.25 -4.70
C SER A 154 6.86 -8.64 -6.02
N GLU A 155 6.97 -9.90 -6.43
CA GLU A 155 6.33 -10.42 -7.64
C GLU A 155 4.80 -10.33 -7.55
N LEU A 156 4.22 -10.68 -6.40
CA LEU A 156 2.78 -10.55 -6.17
C LEU A 156 2.32 -9.09 -6.28
N LEU A 157 3.06 -8.17 -5.67
CA LEU A 157 2.76 -6.73 -5.74
C LEU A 157 2.89 -6.24 -7.18
N GLN A 158 3.96 -6.63 -7.89
CA GLN A 158 4.21 -6.24 -9.28
C GLN A 158 3.05 -6.67 -10.19
N ARG A 159 2.55 -7.89 -10.01
CA ARG A 159 1.36 -8.40 -10.71
C ARG A 159 0.10 -7.62 -10.36
N SER A 160 -0.05 -7.21 -9.10
CA SER A 160 -1.23 -6.46 -8.67
C SER A 160 -1.26 -5.03 -9.21
N ALA A 161 -0.10 -4.36 -9.35
CA ALA A 161 -0.05 -2.99 -9.84
C ALA A 161 -0.41 -2.85 -11.32
N ALA A 162 -0.17 -3.89 -12.14
CA ALA A 162 -0.60 -3.91 -13.54
C ALA A 162 -2.12 -3.72 -13.70
N GLY A 163 -2.91 -4.09 -12.68
CA GLY A 163 -4.36 -3.86 -12.65
C GLY A 163 -4.79 -2.56 -11.97
N MET A 164 -3.87 -1.81 -11.36
CA MET A 164 -4.18 -0.59 -10.60
C MET A 164 -4.07 0.69 -11.44
N VAL A 165 -3.21 0.71 -12.44
CA VAL A 165 -2.95 1.88 -13.30
C VAL A 165 -3.05 1.46 -14.76
N ALA A 166 -3.75 2.27 -15.57
CA ALA A 166 -3.81 2.04 -17.01
C ALA A 166 -2.49 2.49 -17.66
N ALA A 167 -1.71 1.56 -18.21
CA ALA A 167 -0.42 1.84 -18.83
C ALA A 167 -0.51 2.87 -19.98
N ALA A 168 -1.62 2.87 -20.73
CA ALA A 168 -1.90 3.85 -21.78
C ALA A 168 -2.05 5.29 -21.25
N SER A 169 -2.51 5.48 -20.00
CA SER A 169 -2.65 6.83 -19.40
C SER A 169 -1.31 7.48 -19.04
N LEU A 170 -0.24 6.68 -19.04
CA LEU A 170 1.11 7.11 -18.73
C LEU A 170 1.92 7.47 -19.99
N CYS A 171 1.32 7.41 -21.19
CA CYS A 171 1.97 7.84 -22.42
C CYS A 171 1.98 9.36 -22.54
N ILE A 172 3.16 9.95 -22.80
CA ILE A 172 3.29 11.39 -23.09
C ILE A 172 3.23 11.59 -24.61
N GLU A 173 4.14 10.92 -25.31
CA GLU A 173 4.23 10.91 -26.76
C GLU A 173 4.74 9.54 -27.23
N GLU A 174 3.97 8.89 -28.09
CA GLU A 174 4.28 7.56 -28.62
C GLU A 174 5.69 7.52 -29.21
N GLU A 175 6.43 6.45 -28.92
CA GLU A 175 7.82 6.22 -29.36
C GLU A 175 8.87 7.23 -28.86
N LYS A 176 8.49 8.30 -28.15
CA LYS A 176 9.43 9.34 -27.67
C LYS A 176 9.57 9.38 -26.17
N ALA A 177 8.45 9.40 -25.44
CA ALA A 177 8.48 9.54 -23.99
C ALA A 177 7.23 8.92 -23.34
N VAL A 178 7.46 8.08 -22.33
CA VAL A 178 6.44 7.52 -21.46
C VAL A 178 6.83 7.72 -20.00
N TRP A 179 5.84 7.75 -19.12
CA TRP A 179 6.08 7.78 -17.68
C TRP A 179 6.45 6.39 -17.16
N GLU A 180 7.58 6.30 -16.46
CA GLU A 180 7.92 5.19 -15.60
C GLU A 180 7.61 5.57 -14.14
N CYS A 181 6.57 4.99 -13.56
CA CYS A 181 6.21 5.19 -12.15
C CYS A 181 6.96 4.18 -11.29
N ARG A 182 7.92 4.65 -10.49
CA ARG A 182 8.67 3.83 -9.53
C ARG A 182 8.01 3.94 -8.16
N CYS A 183 7.37 2.87 -7.73
CA CYS A 183 6.78 2.75 -6.40
C CYS A 183 7.75 2.03 -5.46
N THR A 184 8.25 2.73 -4.44
CA THR A 184 9.06 2.14 -3.37
C THR A 184 8.20 1.93 -2.12
N LEU A 185 8.24 0.73 -1.56
CA LEU A 185 7.53 0.35 -0.34
C LEU A 185 8.54 0.06 0.75
N HIS A 186 8.50 0.82 1.84
CA HIS A 186 9.34 0.64 3.01
C HIS A 186 8.51 0.10 4.17
N VAL A 187 8.88 -1.08 4.65
CA VAL A 187 8.21 -1.71 5.80
C VAL A 187 8.85 -1.20 7.08
N LEU A 188 8.09 -0.42 7.87
CA LEU A 188 8.59 0.12 9.14
C LEU A 188 8.38 -0.87 10.28
N GLU A 189 7.21 -1.52 10.29
CA GLU A 189 6.85 -2.50 11.31
C GLU A 189 6.03 -3.63 10.68
N ALA A 190 6.39 -4.87 10.98
CA ALA A 190 5.76 -6.06 10.43
C ALA A 190 5.17 -6.94 11.55
N ASP A 191 3.88 -6.75 11.86
CA ASP A 191 3.13 -7.56 12.82
C ASP A 191 2.04 -8.39 12.11
N GLY A 192 2.47 -9.09 11.05
CA GLY A 192 1.63 -9.92 10.20
C GLY A 192 0.81 -9.13 9.17
N ASN A 193 0.19 -9.89 8.26
CA ASN A 193 -0.61 -9.38 7.14
C ASN A 193 0.06 -8.26 6.32
N LEU A 194 1.35 -8.44 6.03
CA LEU A 194 2.17 -7.45 5.35
C LEU A 194 1.69 -7.17 3.92
N THR A 195 1.26 -8.21 3.21
CA THR A 195 0.77 -8.12 1.83
C THR A 195 -0.36 -7.10 1.70
N ASP A 196 -1.38 -7.19 2.55
CA ASP A 196 -2.53 -6.26 2.52
C ASP A 196 -2.12 -4.84 2.89
N ALA A 197 -1.21 -4.67 3.85
CA ALA A 197 -0.70 -3.36 4.23
C ALA A 197 0.07 -2.70 3.07
N CYS A 198 0.90 -3.47 2.35
CA CYS A 198 1.62 -3.00 1.16
C CYS A 198 0.67 -2.64 0.01
N LEU A 199 -0.33 -3.48 -0.27
CA LEU A 199 -1.34 -3.21 -1.30
C LEU A 199 -2.12 -1.93 -0.99
N LEU A 200 -2.53 -1.75 0.26
CA LEU A 200 -3.26 -0.57 0.69
C LEU A 200 -2.40 0.70 0.62
N ALA A 201 -1.13 0.63 1.03
CA ALA A 201 -0.19 1.75 0.91
C ALA A 201 0.04 2.14 -0.55
N MET A 202 0.28 1.15 -1.41
CA MET A 202 0.52 1.35 -2.83
C MET A 202 -0.71 1.95 -3.53
N LEU A 203 -1.91 1.44 -3.26
CA LEU A 203 -3.14 1.94 -3.85
C LEU A 203 -3.35 3.42 -3.51
N VAL A 204 -3.18 3.79 -2.24
CA VAL A 204 -3.35 5.17 -1.79
C VAL A 204 -2.27 6.07 -2.39
N ALA A 205 -1.01 5.62 -2.44
CA ALA A 205 0.09 6.41 -3.00
C ALA A 205 -0.07 6.65 -4.51
N LEU A 206 -0.50 5.62 -5.26
CA LEU A 206 -0.79 5.75 -6.69
C LEU A 206 -1.98 6.67 -6.94
N SER A 207 -3.01 6.64 -6.08
CA SER A 207 -4.16 7.55 -6.19
C SER A 207 -3.83 9.02 -5.88
N ASP A 208 -2.80 9.24 -5.08
CA ASP A 208 -2.28 10.57 -4.70
C ASP A 208 -1.25 11.11 -5.71
N THR A 209 -0.77 10.28 -6.63
CA THR A 209 0.32 10.63 -7.54
C THR A 209 -0.09 11.75 -8.49
N ALA A 210 0.61 12.88 -8.42
CA ALA A 210 0.41 14.00 -9.32
C ALA A 210 1.56 14.08 -10.34
N LEU A 211 1.27 13.81 -11.61
CA LEU A 211 2.25 13.93 -12.69
C LEU A 211 2.45 15.40 -13.07
N PRO A 212 3.69 15.87 -13.26
CA PRO A 212 3.95 17.24 -13.70
C PRO A 212 3.46 17.44 -15.14
N ALA A 213 2.90 18.61 -15.41
CA ALA A 213 2.43 18.95 -16.74
C ALA A 213 3.60 19.04 -17.73
N VAL A 214 3.54 18.25 -18.81
CA VAL A 214 4.55 18.27 -19.87
C VAL A 214 4.05 19.17 -21.00
N SER A 215 4.80 20.23 -21.30
CA SER A 215 4.60 21.01 -22.52
C SER A 215 5.56 20.51 -23.60
N SER A 216 5.05 19.85 -24.62
CA SER A 216 5.85 19.47 -25.79
C SER A 216 6.22 20.73 -26.59
N SER A 217 7.42 21.28 -26.36
CA SER A 217 7.94 22.31 -27.26
C SER A 217 8.40 21.61 -28.54
N SER A 218 7.55 21.59 -29.57
CA SER A 218 7.92 21.11 -30.90
C SER A 218 8.99 22.05 -31.46
N GLY A 219 10.26 21.73 -31.21
CA GLY A 219 11.41 22.41 -31.79
C GLY A 219 11.42 22.15 -33.30
N THR A 220 10.92 23.11 -34.07
CA THR A 220 11.14 23.17 -35.51
C THR A 220 12.64 23.12 -35.75
N LYS A 221 13.13 22.04 -36.36
CA LYS A 221 14.49 21.99 -36.90
C LYS A 221 14.60 23.13 -37.92
N GLN A 222 15.32 24.20 -37.58
CA GLN A 222 15.80 25.17 -38.54
C GLN A 222 16.74 24.44 -39.49
N SER A 223 16.33 24.31 -40.76
CA SER A 223 17.20 23.95 -41.86
C SER A 223 18.14 25.13 -42.14
N VAL A 224 19.45 24.87 -42.11
CA VAL A 224 20.49 25.71 -42.72
C VAL A 224 20.96 25.01 -43.99
#